data_AF-A0A645DUI3-F1
#
_entry.id   AF-A0A645DUI3-F1
#
_cell.length_a   1.000
_cell.length_b   1.000
_cell.length_c   1.000
_cell.angle_alpha   90.00
_cell.angle_beta   90.00
_cell.angle_gamma   90.00
#
_symmetry.space_group_name_H-M   'P 1'
#
loop_
_entity.id
_entity.type
_entity.pdbx_description
1 polymer ?
#
loop_
_entity_poly.entity_id
_entity_poly.type
_entity_poly.pdbx_seq_one_letter_code
_entity_poly.pdbx_strand_id
1 'polypeptide(L)'
;MDAIVKKAEVSKGTFYVHFDSKDALLVCLISDYVRELDLDYRSFLVPNATTASTCDVLLSLVGGIADCITHKVGYVLTKNVYRIQLDGTALTGALLNEGRDLYRVFQELLETGIQTGEFRSDLMVDKVVFQLVTSIRGLTYEWLIRYPDLDLKEKLLECFSLLIKGLE
;
A
#
# COMPACT_ATOMS: atom_id res chain seq x y z
N MET A 1 -13.09 6.09 22.57
CA MET A 1 -13.54 7.49 22.61
C MET A 1 -13.15 8.02 23.96
N ASP A 2 -13.66 7.48 25.08
CA ASP A 2 -13.24 7.89 26.44
C ASP A 2 -11.71 7.86 26.65
N ALA A 3 -11.04 6.80 26.21
CA ALA A 3 -9.57 6.73 26.24
C ALA A 3 -8.89 7.76 25.31
N ILE A 4 -9.49 8.07 24.16
CA ILE A 4 -8.95 9.02 23.16
C ILE A 4 -9.05 10.44 23.71
N VAL A 5 -10.24 10.85 24.15
CA VAL A 5 -10.48 12.21 24.67
C VAL A 5 -9.70 12.44 25.97
N LYS A 6 -9.54 11.41 26.81
CA LYS A 6 -8.67 11.49 27.99
C LYS A 6 -7.20 11.67 27.61
N LYS A 7 -6.71 10.93 26.62
CA LYS A 7 -5.30 11.01 26.19
C LYS A 7 -4.99 12.30 25.44
N ALA A 8 -5.96 12.84 24.72
CA ALA A 8 -5.87 14.11 24.00
C ALA A 8 -6.24 15.33 24.86
N GLU A 9 -6.61 15.12 26.13
CA GLU A 9 -7.01 16.18 27.08
C GLU A 9 -8.16 17.07 26.57
N VAL A 10 -9.10 16.47 25.84
CA VAL A 10 -10.30 17.15 25.30
C VAL A 10 -11.58 16.55 25.85
N SER A 11 -12.70 17.26 25.67
CA SER A 11 -14.03 16.75 26.03
C SER A 11 -14.61 15.84 24.94
N LYS A 12 -15.62 15.04 25.30
CA LYS A 12 -16.43 14.28 24.32
C LYS A 12 -17.12 15.20 23.30
N GLY A 13 -17.61 16.36 23.76
CA GLY A 13 -18.22 17.36 22.89
C GLY A 13 -17.22 17.88 21.85
N THR A 14 -15.99 18.19 22.28
CA THR A 14 -14.91 18.61 21.38
C THR A 14 -14.59 17.55 20.34
N PHE A 15 -14.56 16.26 20.72
CA PHE A 15 -14.36 15.17 19.77
C PHE A 15 -15.42 15.18 18.66
N TYR A 16 -16.70 15.26 19.03
CA TYR A 16 -17.80 15.20 18.07
C TYR A 16 -17.95 16.47 17.21
N VAL A 17 -17.31 17.58 17.57
CA VAL A 17 -17.18 18.75 16.68
C VAL A 17 -16.26 18.43 15.49
N HIS A 18 -15.25 17.58 15.68
CA HIS A 18 -14.27 17.25 14.65
C HIS A 18 -14.56 15.93 13.92
N PHE A 19 -15.15 14.96 14.61
CA PHE A 19 -15.38 13.63 14.06
C PHE A 19 -16.78 13.12 14.43
N ASP A 20 -17.58 12.82 13.41
CA ASP A 20 -18.94 12.30 13.57
C ASP A 20 -18.98 10.95 14.30
N SER A 21 -17.91 10.15 14.18
CA SER A 21 -17.79 8.86 14.83
C SER A 21 -16.33 8.45 15.02
N LYS A 22 -16.11 7.34 15.75
CA LYS A 22 -14.79 6.72 15.82
C LYS A 22 -14.31 6.24 14.45
N ASP A 23 -15.22 5.77 13.61
CA ASP A 23 -14.89 5.30 12.26
C ASP A 23 -14.52 6.48 11.36
N ALA A 24 -15.16 7.64 11.52
CA ALA A 24 -14.78 8.87 10.82
C ALA A 24 -13.35 9.31 11.20
N LEU A 25 -13.02 9.32 12.51
CA LEU A 25 -11.64 9.55 12.95
C LEU A 25 -10.68 8.52 12.36
N LEU A 26 -11.05 7.23 12.39
CA LEU A 26 -10.18 6.18 11.90
C LEU A 26 -9.94 6.31 10.39
N VAL A 27 -10.93 6.73 9.61
CA VAL A 27 -10.74 7.02 8.19
C VAL A 27 -9.83 8.22 7.96
N CYS A 28 -9.99 9.31 8.71
CA CYS A 28 -9.07 10.44 8.64
C CYS A 28 -7.63 9.99 8.90
N LEU A 29 -7.42 9.22 9.99
CA LEU A 29 -6.12 8.68 10.34
C LEU A 29 -5.54 7.79 9.24
N ILE A 30 -6.36 6.89 8.67
CA ILE A 30 -5.92 6.03 7.56
C ILE A 30 -5.59 6.86 6.32
N SER A 31 -6.40 7.87 5.99
CA SER A 31 -6.16 8.70 4.81
C SER A 31 -4.86 9.48 4.93
N ASP A 32 -4.55 10.00 6.12
CA ASP A 32 -3.27 10.67 6.36
C ASP A 32 -2.11 9.69 6.29
N TYR A 33 -2.28 8.49 6.86
CA TYR A 33 -1.31 7.42 6.78
C TYR A 33 -0.99 7.04 5.33
N VAL A 34 -2.02 6.78 4.53
CA VAL A 34 -1.90 6.46 3.10
C VAL A 34 -1.16 7.55 2.34
N ARG A 35 -1.41 8.83 2.66
CA ARG A 35 -0.74 9.96 2.03
C ARG A 35 0.76 10.00 2.34
N GLU A 36 1.14 9.69 3.58
CA GLU A 36 2.56 9.56 3.95
C GLU A 36 3.23 8.40 3.20
N LEU A 37 2.53 7.28 3.00
CA LEU A 37 3.08 6.14 2.28
C LEU A 37 3.30 6.43 0.79
N ASP A 38 2.37 7.16 0.16
CA ASP A 38 2.49 7.59 -1.23
C ASP A 38 3.73 8.48 -1.46
N LEU A 39 4.08 9.35 -0.51
CA LEU A 39 5.30 10.17 -0.56
C LEU A 39 6.57 9.31 -0.46
N ASP A 40 6.57 8.29 0.40
CA ASP A 40 7.69 7.37 0.55
C ASP A 40 7.90 6.52 -0.72
N TYR A 41 6.85 6.09 -1.43
CA TYR A 41 7.00 5.29 -2.64
C TYR A 41 7.72 6.01 -3.78
N ARG A 42 7.52 7.33 -3.91
CA ARG A 42 8.23 8.12 -4.93
C ARG A 42 9.74 8.17 -4.71
N SER A 43 10.22 7.93 -3.48
CA SER A 43 11.66 7.87 -3.20
C SER A 43 12.36 6.71 -3.93
N PHE A 44 11.63 5.63 -4.26
CA PHE A 44 12.16 4.50 -5.04
C PHE A 44 12.34 4.83 -6.53
N LEU A 45 11.67 5.88 -7.03
CA LEU A 45 11.84 6.38 -8.38
C LEU A 45 13.00 7.38 -8.50
N VAL A 46 13.50 7.90 -7.38
CA VAL A 46 14.64 8.80 -7.40
C VAL A 46 15.86 7.97 -7.82
N PRO A 47 16.58 8.37 -8.89
CA PRO A 47 17.78 7.67 -9.31
C PRO A 47 18.83 7.79 -8.22
N ASN A 48 18.89 6.80 -7.33
CA ASN A 48 20.16 6.51 -6.68
C ASN A 48 21.10 6.11 -7.81
N ALA A 49 22.32 6.67 -7.80
CA ALA A 49 23.32 6.49 -8.85
C ALA A 49 23.82 5.04 -8.96
N THR A 50 22.93 4.11 -9.30
CA THR A 50 23.12 2.67 -9.26
C THR A 50 22.68 2.05 -10.57
N THR A 51 23.54 1.17 -11.07
CA THR A 51 23.36 0.21 -12.17
C THR A 51 22.30 -0.86 -11.87
N ALA A 52 21.31 -0.57 -11.03
CA ALA A 52 20.31 -1.55 -10.60
C ALA A 52 19.33 -1.82 -11.75
N SER A 53 18.97 -3.09 -11.94
CA SER A 53 17.96 -3.47 -12.93
C SER A 53 16.58 -2.95 -12.50
N THR A 54 15.68 -2.72 -13.45
CA THR A 54 14.28 -2.39 -13.18
C THR A 54 13.63 -3.45 -12.31
N CYS A 55 14.02 -4.73 -12.47
CA CYS A 55 13.62 -5.85 -11.61
C CYS A 55 14.02 -5.64 -10.14
N ASP A 56 15.26 -5.24 -9.87
CA ASP A 56 15.77 -5.01 -8.52
C ASP A 56 15.05 -3.85 -7.83
N VAL A 57 14.76 -2.79 -8.59
CA VAL A 57 14.00 -1.63 -8.09
C VAL A 57 12.57 -2.06 -7.75
N LEU A 58 11.93 -2.88 -8.60
CA LEU A 58 10.59 -3.39 -8.36
C LEU A 58 10.53 -4.27 -7.11
N LEU A 59 11.48 -5.18 -6.91
CA LEU A 59 11.57 -6.00 -5.70
C LEU A 59 11.85 -5.17 -4.45
N SER A 60 12.70 -4.15 -4.56
CA SER A 60 13.00 -3.22 -3.47
C SER A 60 11.77 -2.43 -3.04
N LEU A 61 11.00 -1.93 -4.01
CA LEU A 61 9.72 -1.26 -3.76
C LEU A 61 8.74 -2.18 -3.02
N VAL A 62 8.59 -3.43 -3.49
CA VAL A 62 7.68 -4.41 -2.88
C VAL A 62 8.11 -4.75 -1.45
N GLY A 63 9.42 -4.93 -1.23
CA GLY A 63 9.97 -5.13 0.12
C GLY A 63 9.70 -3.94 1.04
N GLY A 64 9.86 -2.72 0.53
CA GLY A 64 9.56 -1.49 1.26
C GLY A 64 8.08 -1.33 1.59
N ILE A 65 7.18 -1.71 0.67
CA ILE A 65 5.73 -1.76 0.92
C ILE A 65 5.41 -2.76 2.04
N ALA A 66 6.02 -3.95 2.00
CA ALA A 66 5.82 -4.96 3.04
C ALA A 66 6.27 -4.45 4.40
N ASP A 67 7.49 -3.91 4.50
CA ASP A 67 8.04 -3.33 5.73
C ASP A 67 7.16 -2.21 6.28
N CYS A 68 6.64 -1.38 5.37
CA CYS A 68 5.71 -0.33 5.73
C CYS A 68 4.43 -0.90 6.37
N ILE A 69 3.81 -1.90 5.73
CA ILE A 69 2.59 -2.52 6.24
C ILE A 69 2.84 -3.20 7.59
N THR A 70 3.95 -3.93 7.74
CA THR A 70 4.22 -4.73 8.94
C THR A 70 4.73 -3.89 10.10
N HIS A 71 5.64 -2.95 9.87
CA HIS A 71 6.38 -2.24 10.92
C HIS A 71 5.90 -0.81 11.16
N LYS A 72 5.47 -0.10 10.12
CA LYS A 72 4.96 1.27 10.27
C LYS A 72 3.45 1.26 10.56
N VAL A 73 2.64 0.62 9.68
CA VAL A 73 1.17 0.58 9.81
C VAL A 73 0.77 -0.37 10.94
N GLY A 74 1.34 -1.58 10.88
CA GLY A 74 1.05 -2.66 11.80
C GLY A 74 -0.28 -3.38 11.54
N TYR A 75 -0.42 -4.53 12.19
CA TYR A 75 -1.54 -5.44 12.02
C TYR A 75 -2.90 -4.81 12.35
N VAL A 76 -3.03 -4.16 13.50
CA VAL A 76 -4.31 -3.66 14.01
C VAL A 76 -4.91 -2.60 13.09
N LEU A 77 -4.08 -1.66 12.63
CA LEU A 77 -4.54 -0.60 11.74
C LEU A 77 -4.87 -1.17 10.36
N THR A 78 -4.00 -1.99 9.78
CA THR A 78 -4.24 -2.65 8.48
C THR A 78 -5.53 -3.47 8.49
N LYS A 79 -5.79 -4.23 9.56
CA LYS A 79 -7.04 -4.99 9.74
C LYS A 79 -8.29 -4.09 9.71
N ASN A 80 -8.23 -2.95 10.40
CA ASN A 80 -9.36 -2.02 10.43
C ASN A 80 -9.58 -1.33 9.08
N VAL A 81 -8.51 -1.04 8.33
CA VAL A 81 -8.59 -0.53 6.94
C VAL A 81 -9.39 -1.51 6.08
N TYR A 82 -8.99 -2.79 6.08
CA TYR A 82 -9.66 -3.81 5.27
C TYR A 82 -11.11 -4.02 5.69
N ARG A 83 -11.39 -4.01 7.01
CA ARG A 83 -12.77 -4.10 7.51
C ARG A 83 -13.64 -2.97 6.97
N ILE A 84 -13.19 -1.71 7.12
CA ILE A 84 -13.94 -0.54 6.62
C ILE A 84 -14.12 -0.60 5.11
N GLN A 85 -13.11 -1.10 4.39
CA GLN A 85 -13.19 -1.28 2.95
C GLN A 85 -14.26 -2.29 2.55
N LEU A 86 -14.34 -3.42 3.26
CA LEU A 86 -15.31 -4.48 3.00
C LEU A 86 -16.73 -4.09 3.44
N ASP A 87 -16.87 -3.29 4.49
CA ASP A 87 -18.16 -2.81 4.99
C ASP A 87 -18.83 -1.79 4.06
N GLY A 88 -18.15 -1.32 3.00
CA GLY A 88 -18.75 -0.51 1.94
C GLY A 88 -19.21 0.88 2.37
N THR A 89 -18.70 1.41 3.48
CA THR A 89 -19.01 2.78 3.93
C THR A 89 -18.56 3.79 2.87
N ALA A 90 -19.24 4.95 2.72
CA ALA A 90 -18.92 6.00 1.73
C ALA A 90 -17.44 6.47 1.72
N LEU A 91 -16.71 6.14 2.79
CA LEU A 91 -15.30 6.40 3.04
C LEU A 91 -14.34 5.44 2.27
N THR A 92 -14.87 4.38 1.67
CA THR A 92 -14.13 3.43 0.82
C THR A 92 -13.52 4.09 -0.42
N GLY A 93 -14.21 5.03 -1.05
CA GLY A 93 -13.77 5.65 -2.30
C GLY A 93 -12.40 6.35 -2.19
N ALA A 94 -12.14 7.02 -1.07
CA ALA A 94 -10.84 7.66 -0.80
C ALA A 94 -9.72 6.62 -0.59
N LEU A 95 -10.03 5.47 0.01
CA LEU A 95 -9.06 4.40 0.30
C LEU A 95 -8.83 3.45 -0.88
N LEU A 96 -9.76 3.37 -1.82
CA LEU A 96 -9.69 2.53 -3.02
C LEU A 96 -9.27 3.28 -4.28
N ASN A 97 -9.14 4.62 -4.20
CA ASN A 97 -8.89 5.46 -5.36
C ASN A 97 -7.68 4.97 -6.17
N GLU A 98 -7.92 4.58 -7.41
CA GLU A 98 -6.92 4.10 -8.37
C GLU A 98 -5.97 5.22 -8.83
N GLY A 99 -6.24 6.48 -8.45
CA GLY A 99 -5.33 7.61 -8.61
C GLY A 99 -4.21 7.72 -7.56
N ARG A 100 -3.95 6.67 -6.77
CA ARG A 100 -2.86 6.62 -5.79
C ARG A 100 -1.50 6.66 -6.48
N ASP A 101 -0.53 7.32 -5.84
CA ASP A 101 0.83 7.39 -6.39
C ASP A 101 1.46 6.01 -6.54
N LEU A 102 1.04 5.01 -5.76
CA LEU A 102 1.45 3.62 -5.94
C LEU A 102 1.21 3.08 -7.38
N TYR A 103 0.06 3.37 -7.98
CA TYR A 103 -0.24 2.92 -9.36
C TYR A 103 0.71 3.61 -10.35
N ARG A 104 0.96 4.91 -10.16
CA ARG A 104 1.89 5.68 -11.00
C ARG A 104 3.33 5.19 -10.87
N VAL A 105 3.78 4.89 -9.66
CA VAL A 105 5.13 4.36 -9.41
C VAL A 105 5.32 3.03 -10.13
N PHE A 106 4.36 2.11 -10.05
CA PHE A 106 4.43 0.87 -10.82
C PHE A 106 4.38 1.09 -12.33
N GLN A 107 3.53 2.01 -12.80
CA GLN A 107 3.46 2.37 -14.21
C GLN A 107 4.80 2.88 -14.73
N GLU A 108 5.41 3.85 -14.04
CA GLU A 108 6.71 4.45 -14.40
C GLU A 108 7.83 3.40 -14.42
N LEU A 109 7.84 2.46 -13.45
CA LEU A 109 8.81 1.36 -13.44
C LEU A 109 8.63 0.40 -14.61
N LEU A 110 7.39 0.02 -14.93
CA LEU A 110 7.10 -0.86 -16.05
C LEU A 110 7.46 -0.21 -17.38
N GLU A 111 7.11 1.06 -17.57
CA GLU A 111 7.48 1.84 -18.75
C GLU A 111 9.00 1.95 -18.89
N THR A 112 9.72 2.16 -17.79
CA THR A 112 11.20 2.19 -17.77
C THR A 112 11.78 0.84 -18.22
N GLY A 113 11.32 -0.28 -17.65
CA GLY A 113 11.81 -1.61 -18.03
C GLY A 113 11.51 -1.98 -19.48
N ILE A 114 10.38 -1.51 -20.04
CA ILE A 114 10.07 -1.67 -21.47
C ILE A 114 11.04 -0.83 -22.32
N GLN A 115 11.32 0.41 -21.93
CA GLN A 115 12.23 1.31 -22.66
C GLN A 115 13.69 0.82 -22.64
N THR A 116 14.14 0.22 -21.53
CA THR A 116 15.49 -0.35 -21.40
C THR A 116 15.61 -1.75 -22.02
N GLY A 117 14.49 -2.37 -22.41
CA GLY A 117 14.45 -3.72 -22.98
C GLY A 117 14.57 -4.84 -21.94
N GLU A 118 14.43 -4.52 -20.65
CA GLU A 118 14.37 -5.50 -19.55
C GLU A 118 13.00 -6.21 -19.48
N PHE A 119 11.93 -5.53 -19.91
CA PHE A 119 10.59 -6.10 -20.00
C PHE A 119 10.12 -6.15 -21.46
N ARG A 120 9.27 -7.13 -21.78
CA ARG A 120 8.72 -7.29 -23.12
C ARG A 120 7.82 -6.12 -23.52
N SER A 121 7.87 -5.74 -24.79
CA SER A 121 7.20 -4.55 -25.32
C SER A 121 5.69 -4.71 -25.58
N ASP A 122 5.15 -5.93 -25.53
CA ASP A 122 3.74 -6.23 -25.74
C ASP A 122 2.91 -6.19 -24.43
N LEU A 123 3.52 -5.80 -23.31
CA LEU A 123 2.82 -5.64 -22.04
C LEU A 123 1.75 -4.55 -22.13
N MET A 124 0.54 -4.89 -21.69
CA MET A 124 -0.49 -3.90 -21.37
C MET A 124 -0.23 -3.35 -19.96
N VAL A 125 0.55 -2.27 -19.88
CA VAL A 125 1.04 -1.68 -18.61
C VAL A 125 -0.07 -1.54 -17.57
N ASP A 126 -1.20 -0.94 -17.90
CA ASP A 126 -2.33 -0.75 -16.96
C ASP A 126 -2.83 -2.06 -16.35
N LYS A 127 -2.90 -3.14 -17.16
CA LYS A 127 -3.32 -4.46 -16.67
C LYS A 127 -2.28 -5.06 -15.74
N VAL A 128 -1.00 -4.88 -16.05
CA VAL A 128 0.09 -5.36 -15.21
C VAL A 128 0.09 -4.60 -13.88
N VAL A 129 0.01 -3.27 -13.89
CA VAL A 129 -0.10 -2.44 -12.68
C VAL A 129 -1.27 -2.91 -11.82
N PHE A 130 -2.45 -3.09 -12.41
CA PHE A 130 -3.62 -3.60 -11.70
C PHE A 130 -3.35 -4.96 -11.03
N GLN A 131 -2.67 -5.87 -11.72
CA GLN A 131 -2.32 -7.19 -11.19
C GLN A 131 -1.29 -7.11 -10.05
N LEU A 132 -0.28 -6.24 -10.17
CA LEU A 132 0.72 -6.03 -9.11
C LEU A 132 0.07 -5.49 -7.83
N VAL A 133 -0.74 -4.43 -7.96
CA VAL A 133 -1.44 -3.83 -6.81
C VAL A 133 -2.44 -4.81 -6.20
N THR A 134 -3.16 -5.57 -7.03
CA THR A 134 -4.11 -6.60 -6.55
C THR A 134 -3.39 -7.72 -5.83
N SER A 135 -2.22 -8.15 -6.31
CA SER A 135 -1.39 -9.16 -5.63
C SER A 135 -0.95 -8.69 -4.25
N ILE A 136 -0.54 -7.42 -4.11
CA ILE A 136 -0.19 -6.83 -2.81
C ILE A 136 -1.40 -6.86 -1.87
N ARG A 137 -2.57 -6.42 -2.35
CA ARG A 137 -3.80 -6.42 -1.56
C ARG A 137 -4.20 -7.82 -1.11
N GLY A 138 -4.19 -8.79 -2.03
CA GLY A 138 -4.52 -10.18 -1.75
C GLY A 138 -3.60 -10.81 -0.70
N LEU A 139 -2.29 -10.62 -0.84
CA LEU A 139 -1.32 -11.17 0.13
C LEU A 139 -1.38 -10.46 1.48
N THR A 140 -1.64 -9.15 1.50
CA THR A 140 -1.90 -8.41 2.74
C THR A 140 -3.15 -8.95 3.44
N TYR A 141 -4.21 -9.24 2.70
CA TYR A 141 -5.42 -9.86 3.26
C TYR A 141 -5.15 -11.26 3.83
N GLU A 142 -4.39 -12.10 3.11
CA GLU A 142 -3.99 -13.42 3.59
C GLU A 142 -3.15 -13.33 4.88
N TRP A 143 -2.23 -12.37 4.94
CA TRP A 143 -1.46 -12.05 6.14
C TRP A 143 -2.36 -11.68 7.32
N LEU A 144 -3.41 -10.88 7.10
CA LEU A 144 -4.35 -10.51 8.16
C LEU A 144 -5.11 -11.71 8.74
N ILE A 145 -5.43 -12.70 7.89
CA ILE A 145 -6.11 -13.94 8.28
C ILE A 145 -5.18 -14.85 9.06
N ARG A 146 -3.92 -14.97 8.63
CA ARG A 146 -2.93 -15.91 9.19
C ARG A 146 -2.00 -15.31 10.23
N TYR A 147 -2.23 -14.08 10.67
CA TYR A 147 -1.37 -13.42 11.64
C TYR A 147 -1.32 -14.19 12.98
N PRO A 148 -0.14 -14.42 13.59
CA PRO A 148 1.19 -13.93 13.19
C PRO A 148 2.02 -14.93 12.36
N ASP A 149 1.45 -16.04 11.92
CA ASP A 149 2.17 -17.19 11.39
C ASP A 149 2.66 -17.02 9.94
N LEU A 150 2.16 -16.02 9.22
CA LEU A 150 2.58 -15.70 7.85
C LEU A 150 3.50 -14.47 7.84
N ASP A 151 4.68 -14.60 7.22
CA ASP A 151 5.54 -13.45 6.92
C ASP A 151 5.07 -12.79 5.62
N LEU A 152 4.52 -11.58 5.73
CA LEU A 152 4.01 -10.82 4.58
C LEU A 152 5.11 -10.46 3.59
N LYS A 153 6.30 -10.09 4.09
CA LYS A 153 7.41 -9.66 3.23
C LYS A 153 7.95 -10.82 2.43
N GLU A 154 8.17 -11.96 3.08
CA GLU A 154 8.58 -13.19 2.41
C GLU A 154 7.61 -13.55 1.28
N LYS A 155 6.30 -13.61 1.56
CA LYS A 155 5.30 -14.02 0.56
C LYS A 155 5.14 -13.00 -0.58
N LEU A 156 5.27 -11.71 -0.29
CA LEU A 156 5.27 -10.68 -1.33
C LEU A 156 6.48 -10.80 -2.25
N LEU A 157 7.68 -10.94 -1.70
CA LEU A 157 8.90 -11.08 -2.50
C LEU A 157 8.88 -12.36 -3.34
N GLU A 158 8.43 -13.48 -2.78
CA GLU A 158 8.25 -14.73 -3.54
C GLU A 158 7.27 -14.55 -4.70
N CYS A 159 6.08 -13.99 -4.43
CA CYS A 159 5.07 -13.77 -5.45
C CYS A 159 5.57 -12.85 -6.56
N PHE A 160 6.20 -11.73 -6.20
CA PHE A 160 6.71 -10.76 -7.16
C PHE A 160 7.90 -11.28 -7.96
N SER A 161 8.76 -12.12 -7.38
CA SER A 161 9.83 -12.79 -8.13
C SER A 161 9.28 -13.68 -9.25
N LEU A 162 8.10 -14.30 -9.06
CA LEU A 162 7.43 -15.09 -10.08
C LEU A 162 6.73 -14.19 -11.12
N LEU A 163 6.10 -13.11 -10.67
CA LEU A 163 5.44 -12.16 -11.57
C LEU A 163 6.46 -11.47 -12.51
N ILE A 164 7.62 -11.06 -12.00
CA ILE A 164 8.69 -10.40 -12.77
C ILE A 164 9.22 -11.29 -13.89
N LYS A 165 9.43 -12.60 -13.62
CA LYS A 165 9.80 -13.56 -14.69
C LYS A 165 8.76 -13.66 -15.81
N GLY A 166 7.52 -13.30 -15.50
CA GLY A 166 6.45 -13.19 -16.47
C GLY A 166 6.34 -11.82 -17.14
N LEU A 167 7.25 -10.88 -16.87
CA LEU A 167 7.35 -9.55 -17.52
C LEU A 167 8.55 -9.46 -18.47
N GLU A 168 9.61 -10.20 -18.17
CA GLU A 168 10.73 -10.50 -19.09
C GLU A 168 10.21 -11.23 -20.36
#